data_AF-A0A3B8MWJ5-F1
#
_entry.id   AF-A0A3B8MWJ5-F1
#
_cell.length_a   1.000
_cell.length_b   1.000
_cell.length_c   1.000
_cell.angle_alpha   90.00
_cell.angle_beta   90.00
_cell.angle_gamma   90.00
#
_symmetry.space_group_name_H-M   'P 1'
#
loop_
_entity.id
_entity.type
_entity.pdbx_description
1 polymer ?
#
loop_
_entity_poly.entity_id
_entity_poly.type
_entity_poly.pdbx_seq_one_letter_code
_entity_poly.pdbx_strand_id
1 'polypeptide(L)' 'MSDIVVIPARMGSSRFPGKPLAKILDTPMLGWVISRAVEAVG' A
#
# COMPACT_ATOMS: atom_id res chain seq x y z
N MET A 1 -16.04 4.81 18.40
CA MET A 1 -15.04 5.65 17.71
C MET A 1 -14.70 4.93 16.42
N SER A 2 -14.66 5.62 15.28
CA SER A 2 -14.35 5.02 13.98
C SER A 2 -13.02 5.57 13.48
N ASP A 3 -12.03 4.71 13.33
CA ASP A 3 -10.71 5.07 12.83
C ASP A 3 -10.72 5.09 11.30
N ILE A 4 -10.18 6.16 10.70
CA ILE A 4 -10.05 6.31 9.25
C ILE A 4 -8.57 6.27 8.88
N VAL A 5 -8.20 5.34 8.01
CA VAL A 5 -6.84 5.21 7.50
C VAL A 5 -6.79 5.64 6.04
N VAL A 6 -5.84 6.52 5.70
CA VAL A 6 -5.61 7.01 4.33
C VAL A 6 -4.21 6.60 3.88
N ILE A 7 -4.11 5.86 2.78
CA ILE A 7 -2.84 5.44 2.17
C ILE A 7 -2.63 6.24 0.87
N PRO A 8 -1.79 7.30 0.87
CA PRO A 8 -1.50 8.06 -0.34
C PRO A 8 -0.62 7.25 -1.30
N ALA A 9 -1.05 7.12 -2.55
CA ALA A 9 -0.31 6.39 -3.59
C ALA A 9 -0.35 7.12 -4.94
N ARG A 10 0.77 7.07 -5.68
CA ARG A 10 0.88 7.62 -7.05
C ARG A 10 1.74 6.73 -7.94
N MET A 11 1.44 6.69 -9.24
CA MET A 11 2.12 5.81 -10.21
C MET A 11 3.47 6.34 -10.72
N GLY A 12 3.67 7.67 -10.77
CA GLY A 12 4.82 8.32 -11.43
C GLY A 12 6.15 8.34 -10.65
N SER A 13 6.51 7.25 -9.97
CA SER A 13 7.81 7.14 -9.29
C SER A 13 8.93 6.88 -10.30
N SER A 14 9.97 7.72 -10.32
CA SER A 14 11.12 7.59 -11.23
C SER A 14 12.18 6.60 -10.74
N ARG A 15 12.45 6.56 -9.42
CA ARG A 15 13.45 5.68 -8.81
C ARG A 15 12.99 4.23 -8.65
N PHE A 16 11.68 4.03 -8.55
CA PHE A 16 11.08 2.70 -8.50
C PHE A 16 9.78 2.72 -9.32
N PRO A 17 9.85 2.43 -10.63
CA PRO A 17 8.72 2.53 -11.54
C PRO A 17 7.56 1.61 -11.14
N GLY A 18 6.32 2.12 -11.25
CA GLY A 18 5.13 1.34 -10.91
C GLY A 18 5.01 1.00 -9.42
N LYS A 19 5.77 1.67 -8.53
CA LYS A 19 5.90 1.37 -7.09
C LYS A 19 4.61 0.85 -6.42
N PRO A 20 3.43 1.50 -6.51
CA PRO A 20 2.21 0.98 -5.88
C PRO A 20 1.82 -0.46 -6.29
N LEU A 21 2.03 -0.79 -7.57
CA LEU A 21 1.66 -2.07 -8.16
C LEU A 21 2.86 -3.01 -8.39
N ALA A 22 4.07 -2.57 -8.05
CA ALA A 22 5.26 -3.41 -8.11
C ALA A 22 5.06 -4.63 -7.20
N LYS A 23 5.24 -5.83 -7.74
CA LYS A 23 5.08 -7.08 -6.99
C LYS A 23 6.26 -7.27 -6.02
N ILE A 24 5.94 -7.61 -4.80
CA ILE A 24 6.85 -8.07 -3.74
C ILE A 24 6.30 -9.42 -3.29
N LEU A 25 7.02 -10.51 -3.59
CA LEU A 25 6.58 -11.89 -3.32
C LEU A 25 5.15 -12.14 -3.83
N ASP A 26 4.95 -11.90 -5.13
CA ASP A 26 3.67 -12.00 -5.87
C ASP A 26 2.52 -11.07 -5.43
N THR A 27 2.70 -10.31 -4.35
CA THR A 27 1.71 -9.36 -3.84
C THR A 27 2.10 -7.93 -4.25
N PRO A 28 1.19 -7.10 -4.79
CA PRO A 28 1.48 -5.70 -5.05
C PRO A 28 1.97 -4.98 -3.78
N MET A 29 2.93 -4.05 -3.88
CA MET A 29 3.42 -3.27 -2.74
C MET A 29 2.27 -2.70 -1.89
N LEU A 30 1.25 -2.13 -2.55
CA LEU A 30 0.10 -1.55 -1.85
C LEU A 30 -0.67 -2.59 -1.02
N GLY A 31 -0.73 -3.85 -1.48
CA GLY A 31 -1.37 -4.95 -0.77
C GLY A 31 -0.76 -5.18 0.61
N TRP A 32 0.57 -5.09 0.72
CA TRP A 32 1.27 -5.17 2.01
C TRP A 32 0.87 -4.03 2.95
N VAL A 33 0.80 -2.80 2.45
CA VAL A 33 0.42 -1.63 3.26
C VAL A 33 -1.04 -1.72 3.71
N ILE A 34 -1.93 -2.19 2.83
CA ILE A 34 -3.35 -2.42 3.15
C ILE A 34 -3.49 -3.48 4.24
N SER A 35 -2.81 -4.62 4.15
CA SER A 35 -2.87 -5.67 5.19
C SER A 35 -2.50 -5.12 6.56
N ARG A 36 -1.41 -4.35 6.62
CA ARG A 36 -0.94 -3.73 7.87
C ARG A 36 -1.89 -2.66 8.39
N ALA A 37 -2.53 -1.89 7.51
CA ALA A 37 -3.56 -0.93 7.90
C ALA A 37 -4.78 -1.63 8.50
N VAL A 38 -5.24 -2.74 7.90
CA VAL A 38 -6.35 -3.55 8.42
C VAL A 38 -6.00 -4.15 9.78
N GLU A 39 -4.81 -4.74 9.94
CA GLU A 39 -4.34 -5.28 11.22
C GLU A 39 -4.26 -4.24 12.35
N ALA A 40 -4.03 -2.97 12.02
CA ALA A 40 -3.88 -1.89 13.01
C ALA A 40 -5.21 -1.36 13.56
N VAL A 41 -6.31 -1.53 12.83
CA VAL A 41 -7.66 -1.04 13.20
C VAL A 41 -8.68 -2.15 13.47
N GLY A 42 -8.35 -3.38 13.08
CA GLY A 42 -9.17 -4.58 13.29
C GLY A 42 -9.07 -5.16 14.69
#